data_AF-A0A919JC32-F1
#
_entry.id   AF-A0A919JC32-F1
#
_cell.length_a   1.000
_cell.length_b   1.000
_cell.length_c   1.000
_cell.angle_alpha   90.00
_cell.angle_beta   90.00
_cell.angle_gamma   90.00
#
_symmetry.space_group_name_H-M   'P 1'
#
loop_
_entity.id
_entity.type
_entity.pdbx_description
1 polymer ?
#
loop_
_entity_poly.entity_id
_entity_poly.type
_entity_poly.pdbx_seq_one_letter_code
_entity_poly.pdbx_strand_id
1 'polypeptide(L)'
;MPISAEAGALPWLRRVPAMVAMVLVAAVAWHLRGSDSADPPVPQPAGVPVVRLAAAGQPVPVLIVPNRPGRNLVHVAAPQGVSVGTDRGRLATAAARPGASGSWAEVRLPAGPSRLWIARGGHLAALEIDTGAAATTAPGPDGDVTGPDGPECASAVLGRLAAGTTTPVTSCPASALTAADAAALHGTIRFLAQRGQRAISLAADGSPRSVAAAALVRADSAAAGITVGSGGPLVVVAGWAAADRALTARAGDPTRGAAGAYLAPWLLHAPLQEAAIAQLVPLGYSPRDPLPMQYLAALQGRFPDEPASASGYAAWRQARGLGPEDQPRLYAAARLTVPGVPDDHVHGGGWLPHGTITPVTAVLDGTPPAR
;
A
#
# COMPACT_ATOMS: atom_id res chain seq x y z
N MET A 1 9.68 -50.64 88.59
CA MET A 1 8.27 -50.41 88.20
C MET A 1 8.27 -49.53 86.97
N PRO A 2 7.77 -49.99 85.82
CA PRO A 2 7.84 -49.25 84.56
C PRO A 2 6.70 -48.23 84.47
N ILE A 3 7.01 -47.04 83.94
CA ILE A 3 6.04 -46.02 83.58
C ILE A 3 5.75 -46.21 82.09
N SER A 4 4.55 -46.70 81.78
CA SER A 4 3.99 -46.74 80.43
C SER A 4 3.61 -45.31 80.00
N ALA A 5 4.07 -44.90 78.82
CA ALA A 5 3.57 -43.71 78.13
C ALA A 5 2.85 -44.15 76.84
N GLU A 6 1.52 -44.15 76.88
CA GLU A 6 0.66 -44.14 75.70
C GLU A 6 0.16 -42.71 75.44
N ALA A 7 0.43 -42.20 74.25
CA ALA A 7 -0.30 -41.15 73.54
C ALA A 7 0.25 -41.19 72.10
N GLY A 8 -0.50 -41.46 71.04
CA GLY A 8 -1.86 -41.07 70.72
C GLY A 8 -1.80 -40.45 69.31
N ALA A 9 -1.61 -41.29 68.29
CA ALA A 9 -1.53 -40.85 66.90
C ALA A 9 -2.94 -40.52 66.37
N LEU A 10 -3.18 -39.24 66.08
CA LEU A 10 -4.41 -38.72 65.49
C LEU A 10 -4.62 -39.22 64.03
N PRO A 11 -5.77 -39.82 63.68
CA PRO A 11 -5.99 -40.51 62.39
C PRO A 11 -6.49 -39.63 61.22
N TRP A 12 -6.41 -38.29 61.27
CA TRP A 12 -7.09 -37.42 60.29
C TRP A 12 -6.29 -37.08 59.01
N LEU A 13 -5.06 -37.56 58.86
CA LEU A 13 -4.17 -37.15 57.76
C LEU A 13 -4.19 -38.04 56.50
N ARG A 14 -5.24 -38.86 56.31
CA ARG A 14 -5.29 -39.82 55.17
C ARG A 14 -6.35 -39.53 54.09
N ARG A 15 -7.09 -38.43 54.15
CA ARG A 15 -8.19 -38.17 53.18
C ARG A 15 -8.05 -36.89 52.33
N VAL A 16 -6.87 -36.28 52.26
CA VAL A 16 -6.64 -35.09 51.43
C VAL A 16 -6.14 -35.36 49.99
N PRO A 17 -5.44 -36.46 49.63
CA PRO A 17 -4.83 -36.53 48.29
C PRO A 17 -5.80 -36.86 47.14
N ALA A 18 -6.98 -37.44 47.42
CA ALA A 18 -7.91 -37.86 46.37
C ALA A 18 -8.76 -36.71 45.78
N MET A 19 -9.14 -35.71 46.59
CA MET A 19 -9.93 -34.58 46.11
C MET A 19 -9.10 -33.58 45.28
N VAL A 20 -7.83 -33.36 45.64
CA VAL A 20 -6.93 -32.46 44.91
C VAL A 20 -6.59 -33.02 43.52
N ALA A 21 -6.40 -34.34 43.41
CA ALA A 21 -6.14 -34.99 42.12
C ALA A 21 -7.34 -34.90 41.16
N MET A 22 -8.57 -35.02 41.67
CA MET A 22 -9.77 -34.98 40.83
C MET A 22 -10.08 -33.56 40.30
N VAL A 23 -9.80 -32.52 41.10
CA VAL A 23 -9.94 -31.10 40.68
C VAL A 23 -8.89 -30.73 39.63
N LEU A 24 -7.65 -31.22 39.76
CA LEU A 24 -6.59 -30.99 38.77
C LEU A 24 -6.89 -31.70 37.43
N VAL A 25 -7.43 -32.92 37.45
CA VAL A 25 -7.84 -33.63 36.22
C VAL A 25 -9.02 -32.93 35.53
N ALA A 26 -9.99 -32.42 36.29
CA ALA A 26 -11.10 -31.66 35.72
C ALA A 26 -10.66 -30.29 35.15
N ALA A 27 -9.74 -29.59 35.80
CA ALA A 27 -9.18 -28.32 35.32
C ALA A 27 -8.32 -28.51 34.06
N VAL A 28 -7.52 -29.59 34.01
CA VAL A 28 -6.74 -29.96 32.82
C VAL A 28 -7.67 -30.41 31.68
N ALA A 29 -8.73 -31.16 31.96
CA ALA A 29 -9.73 -31.53 30.95
C ALA A 29 -10.53 -30.32 30.41
N TRP A 30 -10.74 -29.28 31.23
CA TRP A 30 -11.37 -28.03 30.79
C TRP A 30 -10.41 -27.18 29.94
N HIS A 31 -9.12 -27.16 30.24
CA HIS A 31 -8.12 -26.46 29.42
C HIS A 31 -7.74 -27.22 28.13
N LEU A 32 -7.91 -28.55 28.11
CA LEU A 32 -7.69 -29.38 26.92
C LEU A 32 -8.95 -29.51 26.03
N ARG A 33 -10.14 -29.15 26.53
CA ARG A 33 -11.28 -28.79 25.68
C ARG A 33 -11.01 -27.42 25.09
N GLY A 34 -10.09 -27.40 24.12
CA GLY A 34 -9.97 -26.29 23.19
C GLY A 34 -11.37 -25.88 22.74
N SER A 35 -11.62 -24.59 22.86
CA SER A 35 -12.74 -23.89 22.24
C SER A 35 -12.68 -24.06 20.73
N ASP A 36 -13.03 -25.25 20.24
CA ASP A 36 -13.23 -25.63 18.84
C ASP A 36 -14.68 -25.36 18.39
N SER A 37 -15.43 -24.58 19.17
CA SER A 37 -16.63 -23.90 18.66
C SER A 37 -16.18 -22.62 17.95
N ALA A 38 -15.40 -22.77 16.88
CA ALA A 38 -15.33 -21.73 15.88
C ALA A 38 -16.73 -21.68 15.26
N ASP A 39 -17.51 -20.65 15.60
CA ASP A 39 -18.70 -20.32 14.80
C ASP A 39 -18.32 -20.41 13.32
N PRO A 40 -19.15 -21.03 12.46
CA PRO A 40 -18.83 -21.09 11.05
C PRO A 40 -18.56 -19.66 10.57
N PRO A 41 -17.41 -19.40 9.92
CA PRO A 41 -17.03 -18.05 9.55
C PRO A 41 -18.17 -17.43 8.76
N VAL A 42 -18.62 -16.25 9.21
CA VAL A 42 -19.67 -15.50 8.52
C VAL A 42 -19.21 -15.32 7.06
N PRO A 43 -19.99 -15.79 6.08
CA PRO A 43 -19.59 -15.72 4.67
C PRO A 43 -19.20 -14.29 4.31
N GLN A 44 -18.01 -14.10 3.74
CA GLN A 44 -17.57 -12.77 3.34
C GLN A 44 -18.20 -12.38 1.99
N PRO A 45 -18.69 -11.14 1.82
CA PRO A 45 -19.08 -10.65 0.51
C PRO A 45 -17.88 -10.69 -0.44
N ALA A 46 -18.11 -11.13 -1.68
CA ALA A 46 -17.06 -11.19 -2.69
C ALA A 46 -16.48 -9.79 -2.97
N GLY A 47 -15.16 -9.72 -3.14
CA GLY A 47 -14.47 -8.49 -3.46
C GLY A 47 -14.14 -7.59 -2.26
N VAL A 48 -14.43 -8.04 -1.03
CA VAL A 48 -13.94 -7.39 0.19
C VAL A 48 -12.46 -7.74 0.37
N PRO A 49 -11.54 -6.76 0.31
CA PRO A 49 -10.11 -7.02 0.34
C PRO A 49 -9.66 -7.55 1.70
N VAL A 50 -8.63 -8.39 1.69
CA VAL A 50 -8.14 -9.10 2.88
C VAL A 50 -6.72 -8.68 3.19
N VAL A 51 -6.46 -8.29 4.44
CA VAL A 51 -5.12 -8.16 5.01
C VAL A 51 -4.95 -9.12 6.19
N ARG A 52 -3.90 -9.94 6.14
CA ARG A 52 -3.54 -10.95 7.14
C ARG A 52 -2.03 -11.00 7.34
N LEU A 53 -1.59 -11.54 8.47
CA LEU A 53 -0.19 -11.89 8.70
C LEU A 53 0.00 -13.38 8.38
N ALA A 54 0.95 -13.69 7.52
CA ALA A 54 1.36 -15.06 7.24
C ALA A 54 2.58 -15.43 8.07
N ALA A 55 2.50 -16.53 8.83
CA ALA A 55 3.58 -17.06 9.65
C ALA A 55 4.62 -17.87 8.83
N ALA A 56 5.18 -17.27 7.77
CA ALA A 56 6.18 -17.91 6.91
C ALA A 56 7.61 -17.64 7.44
N GLY A 57 7.89 -18.14 8.64
CA GLY A 57 9.08 -17.78 9.42
C GLY A 57 8.79 -16.58 10.30
N GLN A 58 9.18 -15.37 9.88
CA GLN A 58 8.72 -14.12 10.50
C GLN A 58 7.35 -13.72 9.95
N PRO A 59 6.41 -13.24 10.80
CA PRO A 59 5.11 -12.76 10.34
C PRO A 59 5.26 -11.71 9.23
N VAL A 60 4.64 -11.96 8.07
CA VAL A 60 4.66 -11.04 6.94
C VAL A 60 3.24 -10.59 6.58
N PRO A 61 2.98 -9.28 6.47
CA PRO A 61 1.71 -8.77 5.98
C PRO A 61 1.46 -9.21 4.54
N VAL A 62 0.26 -9.71 4.30
CA VAL A 62 -0.24 -10.12 2.99
C VAL A 62 -1.57 -9.44 2.74
N LEU A 63 -1.65 -8.76 1.61
CA LEU A 63 -2.84 -8.13 1.09
C LEU A 63 -3.32 -8.91 -0.15
N ILE A 64 -4.63 -9.16 -0.22
CA ILE A 64 -5.29 -9.81 -1.35
C ILE A 64 -6.36 -8.85 -1.88
N VAL A 65 -6.23 -8.45 -3.15
CA VAL A 65 -7.16 -7.54 -3.81
C VAL A 65 -7.63 -8.14 -5.15
N PRO A 66 -8.94 -8.08 -5.47
CA PRO A 66 -10.01 -7.60 -4.61
C PRO A 66 -10.50 -8.67 -3.59
N ASN A 67 -9.96 -9.89 -3.59
CA ASN A 67 -10.46 -11.05 -2.87
C ASN A 67 -11.86 -11.50 -3.36
N ARG A 68 -11.89 -11.96 -4.61
CA ARG A 68 -13.09 -12.50 -5.29
C ARG A 68 -12.77 -13.79 -6.03
N PRO A 69 -13.77 -14.58 -6.46
CA PRO A 69 -13.50 -15.74 -7.30
C PRO A 69 -12.86 -15.29 -8.62
N GLY A 70 -11.81 -15.97 -9.06
CA GLY A 70 -11.06 -15.58 -10.26
C GLY A 70 -9.71 -14.91 -9.96
N ARG A 71 -9.27 -14.00 -10.84
CA ARG A 71 -7.92 -13.41 -10.76
C ARG A 71 -7.84 -12.36 -9.64
N ASN A 72 -6.85 -12.50 -8.78
CA ASN A 72 -6.55 -11.57 -7.69
C ASN A 72 -5.07 -11.22 -7.72
N LEU A 73 -4.75 -10.02 -7.23
CA LEU A 73 -3.41 -9.58 -6.97
C LEU A 73 -3.09 -9.79 -5.48
N VAL A 74 -1.98 -10.45 -5.20
CA VAL A 74 -1.46 -10.68 -3.86
C VAL A 74 -0.20 -9.84 -3.69
N HIS A 75 -0.20 -8.97 -2.68
CA HIS A 75 0.95 -8.21 -2.25
C HIS A 75 1.49 -8.79 -0.95
N VAL A 76 2.79 -9.07 -0.91
CA VAL A 76 3.49 -9.54 0.28
C VAL A 76 4.56 -8.52 0.64
N ALA A 77 4.55 -8.05 1.90
CA ALA A 77 5.52 -7.09 2.45
C ALA A 77 6.90 -7.72 2.68
N ALA A 78 7.49 -8.25 1.60
CA ALA A 78 8.82 -8.81 1.57
C ALA A 78 9.46 -8.48 0.23
N PRO A 79 10.76 -8.13 0.21
CA PRO A 79 11.42 -7.65 -1.01
C PRO A 79 11.56 -8.73 -2.08
N GLN A 80 11.80 -10.00 -1.69
CA GLN A 80 12.05 -11.10 -2.62
C GLN A 80 11.94 -12.48 -1.96
N GLY A 81 12.03 -13.54 -2.77
CA GLY A 81 12.09 -14.93 -2.30
C GLY A 81 10.75 -15.45 -1.77
N VAL A 82 9.64 -14.90 -2.27
CA VAL A 82 8.29 -15.28 -1.91
C VAL A 82 7.63 -16.04 -3.05
N SER A 83 6.90 -17.11 -2.74
CA SER A 83 6.02 -17.78 -3.69
C SER A 83 4.62 -17.91 -3.10
N VAL A 84 3.59 -17.78 -3.93
CA VAL A 84 2.19 -17.76 -3.53
C VAL A 84 1.36 -18.68 -4.44
N GLY A 85 0.37 -19.38 -3.89
CA GLY A 85 -0.55 -20.19 -4.69
C GLY A 85 -1.70 -20.77 -3.88
N THR A 86 -2.70 -21.33 -4.56
CA THR A 86 -3.83 -22.03 -3.92
C THR A 86 -3.56 -23.52 -3.71
N ASP A 87 -2.54 -24.06 -4.37
CA ASP A 87 -2.08 -25.44 -4.23
C ASP A 87 -0.69 -25.43 -3.56
N ARG A 88 -0.58 -26.18 -2.45
CA ARG A 88 0.65 -26.33 -1.67
C ARG A 88 1.83 -26.82 -2.52
N GLY A 89 1.59 -27.67 -3.52
CA GLY A 89 2.61 -28.23 -4.41
C GLY A 89 2.90 -27.36 -5.63
N ARG A 90 2.14 -26.28 -5.86
CA ARG A 90 2.23 -25.45 -7.06
C ARG A 90 2.09 -23.97 -6.72
N LEU A 91 3.20 -23.39 -6.27
CA LEU A 91 3.31 -21.97 -5.95
C LEU A 91 3.96 -21.20 -7.11
N ALA A 92 3.43 -20.02 -7.41
CA ALA A 92 4.03 -19.08 -8.36
C ALA A 92 4.97 -18.13 -7.62
N THR A 93 6.16 -17.87 -8.17
CA THR A 93 7.09 -16.90 -7.62
C THR A 93 6.50 -15.49 -7.70
N ALA A 94 6.44 -14.80 -6.58
CA ALA A 94 6.09 -13.38 -6.53
C ALA A 94 7.27 -12.54 -7.02
N ALA A 95 6.99 -11.50 -7.79
CA ALA A 95 7.99 -10.65 -8.41
C ALA A 95 7.85 -9.19 -7.98
N ALA A 96 8.94 -8.43 -8.04
CA ALA A 96 8.88 -6.98 -7.94
C ALA A 96 8.05 -6.40 -9.10
N ARG A 97 7.33 -5.30 -8.83
CA ARG A 97 6.63 -4.53 -9.85
C ARG A 97 7.26 -3.13 -9.94
N PRO A 98 7.51 -2.61 -11.16
CA PRO A 98 8.08 -1.28 -11.35
C PRO A 98 7.31 -0.20 -10.58
N GLY A 99 8.01 0.63 -9.82
CA GLY A 99 7.41 1.71 -9.02
C GLY A 99 6.59 1.26 -7.82
N ALA A 100 6.71 0.01 -7.35
CA ALA A 100 5.99 -0.52 -6.18
C ALA A 100 6.95 -1.18 -5.17
N SER A 101 6.57 -1.17 -3.89
CA SER A 101 7.24 -1.91 -2.81
C SER A 101 6.87 -3.40 -2.83
N GLY A 102 7.68 -4.22 -2.17
CA GLY A 102 7.36 -5.63 -1.88
C GLY A 102 7.31 -6.57 -3.08
N SER A 103 6.70 -7.74 -2.87
CA SER A 103 6.59 -8.82 -3.85
C SER A 103 5.13 -9.04 -4.26
N TRP A 104 4.90 -9.25 -5.55
CA TRP A 104 3.57 -9.30 -6.13
C TRP A 104 3.35 -10.61 -6.89
N ALA A 105 2.23 -11.28 -6.63
CA ALA A 105 1.81 -12.47 -7.35
C ALA A 105 0.37 -12.33 -7.82
N GLU A 106 0.11 -12.78 -9.05
CA GLU A 106 -1.25 -12.98 -9.49
C GLU A 106 -1.70 -14.42 -9.15
N VAL A 107 -2.85 -14.53 -8.50
CA VAL A 107 -3.38 -15.83 -8.09
C VAL A 107 -4.84 -15.94 -8.51
N ARG A 108 -5.21 -17.10 -9.06
CA ARG A 108 -6.61 -17.42 -9.31
C ARG A 108 -7.20 -18.09 -8.08
N LEU A 109 -8.14 -17.42 -7.41
CA LEU A 109 -8.79 -17.94 -6.21
C LEU A 109 -10.11 -18.65 -6.60
N PRO A 110 -10.42 -19.81 -5.98
CA PRO A 110 -11.71 -20.46 -6.15
C PRO A 110 -12.83 -19.64 -5.49
N ALA A 111 -14.08 -19.99 -5.73
CA ALA A 111 -15.21 -19.43 -5.02
C ALA A 111 -15.33 -20.02 -3.60
N GLY A 112 -15.77 -19.18 -2.65
CA GLY A 112 -16.00 -19.53 -1.26
C GLY A 112 -14.72 -19.70 -0.43
N PRO A 113 -14.82 -20.43 0.71
CA PRO A 113 -13.69 -20.68 1.58
C PRO A 113 -12.57 -21.46 0.89
N SER A 114 -11.34 -20.98 1.01
CA SER A 114 -10.15 -21.65 0.48
C SER A 114 -8.88 -21.24 1.24
N ARG A 115 -7.75 -21.83 0.84
CA ARG A 115 -6.44 -21.52 1.41
C ARG A 115 -5.54 -20.85 0.39
N LEU A 116 -4.86 -19.81 0.82
CA LEU A 116 -3.71 -19.24 0.13
C LEU A 116 -2.43 -19.71 0.82
N TRP A 117 -1.56 -20.37 0.08
CA TRP A 117 -0.25 -20.79 0.55
C TRP A 117 0.80 -19.74 0.21
N ILE A 118 1.66 -19.43 1.17
CA ILE A 118 2.78 -18.49 1.04
C ILE A 118 4.04 -19.18 1.51
N ALA A 119 5.02 -19.29 0.62
CA ALA A 119 6.35 -19.80 0.92
C ALA A 119 7.37 -18.66 0.94
N ARG A 120 8.25 -18.67 1.94
CA ARG A 120 9.36 -17.72 2.08
C ARG A 120 10.50 -18.37 2.86
N GLY A 121 11.71 -18.33 2.32
CA GLY A 121 12.91 -18.82 3.03
C GLY A 121 12.80 -20.28 3.52
N GLY A 122 12.14 -21.15 2.74
CA GLY A 122 11.90 -22.55 3.12
C GLY A 122 10.73 -22.78 4.09
N HIS A 123 10.15 -21.71 4.66
CA HIS A 123 8.95 -21.78 5.47
C HIS A 123 7.69 -21.65 4.61
N LEU A 124 6.62 -22.32 5.03
CA LEU A 124 5.34 -22.34 4.33
C LEU A 124 4.21 -22.05 5.33
N ALA A 125 3.36 -21.09 4.99
CA ALA A 125 2.17 -20.72 5.75
C ALA A 125 0.91 -20.86 4.90
N ALA A 126 -0.21 -21.20 5.54
CA ALA A 126 -1.54 -21.14 4.95
C ALA A 126 -2.30 -19.95 5.54
N LEU A 127 -3.01 -19.23 4.68
CA LEU A 127 -4.01 -18.23 5.06
C LEU A 127 -5.38 -18.74 4.65
N GLU A 128 -6.29 -18.84 5.61
CA GLU A 128 -7.70 -19.07 5.33
C GLU A 128 -8.30 -17.78 4.74
N ILE A 129 -8.98 -17.93 3.61
CA ILE A 129 -9.61 -16.84 2.86
C ILE A 129 -11.01 -17.27 2.44
N ASP A 130 -11.90 -16.30 2.27
CA ASP A 130 -13.22 -16.51 1.67
C ASP A 130 -13.41 -15.45 0.59
N THR A 131 -13.54 -15.90 -0.64
CA THR A 131 -13.74 -15.02 -1.80
C THR A 131 -15.21 -14.74 -2.07
N GLY A 132 -16.13 -15.33 -1.31
CA GLY A 132 -17.56 -15.25 -1.56
C GLY A 132 -18.03 -16.17 -2.70
N ALA A 133 -19.34 -16.18 -2.94
CA ALA A 133 -19.96 -17.07 -3.92
C ALA A 133 -19.60 -16.70 -5.38
N ALA A 134 -19.57 -17.69 -6.26
CA ALA A 134 -19.26 -17.55 -7.70
C ALA A 134 -20.25 -16.64 -8.46
N ALA A 135 -21.42 -16.35 -7.89
CA ALA A 135 -22.55 -15.72 -8.57
C ALA A 135 -22.51 -14.18 -8.64
N THR A 136 -21.42 -13.53 -8.23
CA THR A 136 -21.33 -12.06 -8.37
C THR A 136 -21.00 -11.66 -9.80
N THR A 137 -22.03 -11.46 -10.61
CA THR A 137 -22.00 -10.80 -11.94
C THR A 137 -21.73 -9.30 -11.87
N ALA A 138 -21.47 -8.74 -10.67
CA ALA A 138 -21.07 -7.35 -10.54
C ALA A 138 -19.72 -7.15 -11.24
N PRO A 139 -19.63 -6.31 -12.30
CA PRO A 139 -18.35 -5.96 -12.88
C PRO A 139 -17.52 -5.34 -11.75
N GLY A 140 -16.38 -5.92 -11.42
CA GLY A 140 -15.43 -5.17 -10.60
C GLY A 140 -14.32 -4.62 -11.45
N PRO A 141 -13.25 -4.15 -10.81
CA PRO A 141 -12.12 -3.52 -11.47
C PRO A 141 -11.23 -4.55 -12.22
N ASP A 142 -11.86 -5.53 -12.86
CA ASP A 142 -11.20 -6.65 -13.51
C ASP A 142 -10.43 -6.13 -14.73
N GLY A 143 -9.10 -6.21 -14.67
CA GLY A 143 -8.17 -5.59 -15.62
C GLY A 143 -7.25 -4.59 -14.93
N ASP A 144 -7.83 -3.67 -14.15
CA ASP A 144 -7.09 -2.61 -13.45
C ASP A 144 -6.30 -3.16 -12.26
N VAL A 145 -6.87 -4.08 -11.47
CA VAL A 145 -6.22 -4.62 -10.26
C VAL A 145 -5.06 -5.56 -10.58
N THR A 146 -5.14 -6.35 -11.64
CA THR A 146 -4.07 -7.34 -11.95
C THR A 146 -3.07 -6.81 -12.98
N GLY A 147 -3.46 -5.76 -13.72
CA GLY A 147 -2.63 -5.07 -14.71
C GLY A 147 -1.55 -4.16 -14.09
N PRO A 148 -0.96 -3.28 -14.91
CA PRO A 148 0.12 -2.38 -14.50
C PRO A 148 -0.24 -1.43 -13.34
N ASP A 149 -1.50 -1.03 -13.22
CA ASP A 149 -2.00 -0.12 -12.17
C ASP A 149 -2.41 -0.84 -10.87
N GLY A 150 -2.24 -2.17 -10.84
CA GLY A 150 -2.57 -3.01 -9.70
C GLY A 150 -1.94 -2.57 -8.38
N PRO A 151 -0.63 -2.25 -8.33
CA PRO A 151 0.00 -1.76 -7.10
C PRO A 151 -0.59 -0.47 -6.55
N GLU A 152 -0.92 0.48 -7.42
CA GLU A 152 -1.57 1.72 -6.99
C GLU A 152 -2.97 1.45 -6.44
N CYS A 153 -3.74 0.58 -7.12
CA CYS A 153 -5.06 0.18 -6.65
C CYS A 153 -4.99 -0.54 -5.29
N ALA A 154 -4.00 -1.41 -5.10
CA ALA A 154 -3.73 -2.07 -3.84
C ALA A 154 -3.36 -1.09 -2.72
N SER A 155 -2.56 -0.06 -3.02
CA SER A 155 -2.22 1.00 -2.06
C SER A 155 -3.44 1.85 -1.65
N ALA A 156 -4.32 2.19 -2.60
CA ALA A 156 -5.60 2.84 -2.31
C ALA A 156 -6.51 1.95 -1.44
N VAL A 157 -6.53 0.63 -1.69
CA VAL A 157 -7.26 -0.34 -0.86
C VAL A 157 -6.69 -0.41 0.55
N LEU A 158 -5.37 -0.41 0.74
CA LEU A 158 -4.76 -0.30 2.06
C LEU A 158 -5.16 0.98 2.78
N GLY A 159 -5.25 2.10 2.06
CA GLY A 159 -5.78 3.36 2.59
C GLY A 159 -7.19 3.24 3.15
N ARG A 160 -8.11 2.62 2.40
CA ARG A 160 -9.49 2.34 2.87
C ARG A 160 -9.52 1.42 4.09
N LEU A 161 -8.71 0.37 4.08
CA LEU A 161 -8.61 -0.57 5.20
C LEU A 161 -8.02 0.10 6.45
N ALA A 162 -7.03 0.99 6.30
CA ALA A 162 -6.47 1.79 7.38
C ALA A 162 -7.49 2.81 7.95
N ALA A 163 -8.50 3.18 7.17
CA ALA A 163 -9.65 3.96 7.64
C ALA A 163 -10.75 3.09 8.29
N GLY A 164 -10.56 1.78 8.38
CA GLY A 164 -11.54 0.83 8.92
C GLY A 164 -12.67 0.44 7.95
N THR A 165 -12.55 0.76 6.66
CA THR A 165 -13.58 0.44 5.65
C THR A 165 -13.31 -0.92 4.99
N THR A 166 -14.28 -1.84 5.09
CA THR A 166 -14.21 -3.21 4.56
C THR A 166 -15.27 -3.48 3.49
N THR A 167 -15.51 -2.52 2.60
CA THR A 167 -16.47 -2.67 1.50
C THR A 167 -15.79 -3.20 0.23
N PRO A 168 -16.55 -3.87 -0.67
CA PRO A 168 -15.98 -4.39 -1.91
C PRO A 168 -15.22 -3.34 -2.72
N VAL A 169 -14.18 -3.78 -3.44
CA VAL A 169 -13.46 -2.92 -4.40
C VAL A 169 -14.22 -2.88 -5.71
N THR A 170 -14.70 -1.70 -6.10
CA THR A 170 -15.51 -1.48 -7.31
C THR A 170 -14.78 -0.68 -8.38
N SER A 171 -13.74 0.07 -8.03
CA SER A 171 -12.94 0.88 -8.96
C SER A 171 -11.52 1.08 -8.44
N CYS A 172 -10.60 1.39 -9.36
CA CYS A 172 -9.20 1.73 -9.06
C CYS A 172 -8.92 3.22 -9.35
N PRO A 173 -7.94 3.86 -8.70
CA PRO A 173 -7.59 5.26 -8.94
C PRO A 173 -7.28 5.59 -10.41
N ALA A 174 -6.69 4.64 -11.15
CA ALA A 174 -6.35 4.81 -12.57
C ALA A 174 -7.57 4.92 -13.51
N SER A 175 -8.78 4.63 -13.03
CA SER A 175 -10.01 4.62 -13.84
C SER A 175 -10.54 6.00 -14.23
N ALA A 176 -10.14 7.07 -13.53
CA ALA A 176 -10.59 8.43 -13.85
C ALA A 176 -9.63 9.50 -13.34
N LEU A 177 -9.58 10.65 -14.03
CA LEU A 177 -8.94 11.86 -13.53
C LEU A 177 -9.91 12.62 -12.63
N THR A 178 -9.49 12.88 -11.39
CA THR A 178 -10.31 13.66 -10.45
C THR A 178 -10.21 15.16 -10.73
N ALA A 179 -11.19 15.93 -10.26
CA ALA A 179 -11.15 17.40 -10.38
C ALA A 179 -9.96 18.01 -9.62
N ALA A 180 -9.59 17.44 -8.46
CA ALA A 180 -8.44 17.89 -7.68
C ALA A 180 -7.12 17.64 -8.43
N ASP A 181 -6.96 16.47 -9.04
CA ASP A 181 -5.80 16.15 -9.87
C ASP A 181 -5.71 17.08 -11.08
N ALA A 182 -6.83 17.31 -11.77
CA ALA A 182 -6.88 18.23 -12.91
C ALA A 182 -6.45 19.66 -12.50
N ALA A 183 -6.93 20.17 -11.36
CA ALA A 183 -6.54 21.48 -10.84
C ALA A 183 -5.03 21.57 -10.52
N ALA A 184 -4.45 20.51 -9.94
CA ALA A 184 -3.02 20.42 -9.68
C ALA A 184 -2.18 20.42 -10.96
N LEU A 185 -2.64 19.72 -12.01
CA LEU A 185 -1.97 19.72 -13.31
C LEU A 185 -2.07 21.10 -14.00
N HIS A 186 -3.24 21.73 -14.00
CA HIS A 186 -3.41 23.11 -14.47
C HIS A 186 -2.45 24.09 -13.77
N GLY A 187 -2.36 24.00 -12.44
CA GLY A 187 -1.43 24.81 -11.65
C GLY A 187 0.03 24.58 -12.03
N THR A 188 0.41 23.33 -12.28
CA THR A 188 1.78 22.94 -12.66
C THR A 188 2.18 23.49 -14.03
N ILE A 189 1.32 23.36 -15.05
CA ILE A 189 1.63 23.87 -16.40
C ILE A 189 1.71 25.39 -16.40
N ARG A 190 0.82 26.06 -15.66
CA ARG A 190 0.89 27.51 -15.50
C ARG A 190 2.15 27.97 -14.77
N PHE A 191 2.57 27.26 -13.73
CA PHE A 191 3.85 27.52 -13.05
C PHE A 191 5.03 27.41 -14.03
N LEU A 192 5.06 26.37 -14.86
CA LEU A 192 6.09 26.20 -15.91
C LEU A 192 6.09 27.38 -16.89
N ALA A 193 4.92 27.83 -17.33
CA ALA A 193 4.78 28.98 -18.21
C ALA A 193 5.32 30.27 -17.58
N GLN A 194 5.00 30.52 -16.31
CA GLN A 194 5.48 31.68 -15.55
C GLN A 194 7.00 31.66 -15.36
N ARG A 195 7.61 30.48 -15.31
CA ARG A 195 9.06 30.29 -15.27
C ARG A 195 9.74 30.45 -16.64
N GLY A 196 8.97 30.78 -17.68
CA GLY A 196 9.47 30.99 -19.03
C GLY A 196 9.75 29.70 -19.79
N GLN A 197 9.23 28.55 -19.34
CA GLN A 197 9.42 27.30 -20.05
C GLN A 197 8.74 27.36 -21.42
N ARG A 198 9.44 26.89 -22.45
CA ARG A 198 8.94 26.90 -23.85
C ARG A 198 8.71 25.51 -24.44
N ALA A 199 9.25 24.48 -23.80
CA ALA A 199 9.06 23.10 -24.22
C ALA A 199 8.98 22.17 -23.01
N ILE A 200 8.20 21.09 -23.10
CA ILE A 200 8.19 20.01 -22.11
C ILE A 200 8.23 18.65 -22.80
N SER A 201 8.73 17.66 -22.09
CA SER A 201 8.49 16.25 -22.41
C SER A 201 7.30 15.73 -21.62
N LEU A 202 6.54 14.81 -22.19
CA LEU A 202 5.34 14.25 -21.53
C LEU A 202 5.41 12.72 -21.51
N ALA A 203 5.34 12.12 -20.33
CA ALA A 203 5.16 10.69 -20.12
C ALA A 203 3.73 10.39 -19.67
N ALA A 204 3.07 9.50 -20.41
CA ALA A 204 1.72 9.02 -20.18
C ALA A 204 1.63 7.53 -20.55
N ASP A 205 0.49 6.90 -20.28
CA ASP A 205 0.18 5.51 -20.59
C ASP A 205 -1.28 5.34 -21.03
N GLY A 206 -1.74 4.09 -21.17
CA GLY A 206 -3.08 3.76 -21.64
C GLY A 206 -4.18 3.80 -20.59
N SER A 207 -3.89 4.11 -19.32
CA SER A 207 -4.93 4.16 -18.28
C SER A 207 -5.90 5.34 -18.55
N PRO A 208 -7.21 5.20 -18.25
CA PRO A 208 -8.17 6.27 -18.47
C PRO A 208 -7.78 7.60 -17.81
N ARG A 209 -7.27 7.57 -16.57
CA ARG A 209 -6.78 8.76 -15.87
C ARG A 209 -5.63 9.44 -16.62
N SER A 210 -4.64 8.66 -17.06
CA SER A 210 -3.45 9.15 -17.76
C SER A 210 -3.77 9.72 -19.13
N VAL A 211 -4.68 9.09 -19.88
CA VAL A 211 -5.18 9.61 -21.16
C VAL A 211 -5.84 10.98 -20.97
N ALA A 212 -6.73 11.11 -19.96
CA ALA A 212 -7.37 12.38 -19.63
C ALA A 212 -6.36 13.44 -19.18
N ALA A 213 -5.41 13.07 -18.33
CA ALA A 213 -4.37 13.98 -17.83
C ALA A 213 -3.43 14.45 -18.94
N ALA A 214 -3.04 13.56 -19.86
CA ALA A 214 -2.19 13.90 -21.00
C ALA A 214 -2.91 14.83 -21.98
N ALA A 215 -4.22 14.66 -22.18
CA ALA A 215 -5.02 15.59 -22.97
C ALA A 215 -5.06 16.99 -22.33
N LEU A 216 -5.29 17.07 -21.02
CA LEU A 216 -5.28 18.32 -20.26
C LEU A 216 -3.91 19.02 -20.36
N VAL A 217 -2.82 18.30 -20.08
CA VAL A 217 -1.46 18.87 -20.13
C VAL A 217 -1.14 19.43 -21.52
N ARG A 218 -1.52 18.73 -22.60
CA ARG A 218 -1.33 19.22 -23.96
C ARG A 218 -2.15 20.48 -24.24
N ALA A 219 -3.42 20.51 -23.83
CA ALA A 219 -4.30 21.65 -24.02
C ALA A 219 -3.77 22.90 -23.29
N ASP A 220 -3.37 22.75 -22.03
CA ASP A 220 -2.81 23.84 -21.23
C ASP A 220 -1.46 24.32 -21.75
N SER A 221 -0.62 23.38 -22.18
CA SER A 221 0.69 23.72 -22.74
C SER A 221 0.51 24.55 -24.02
N ALA A 222 -0.41 24.15 -24.90
CA ALA A 222 -0.73 24.91 -26.10
C ALA A 222 -1.25 26.32 -25.77
N ALA A 223 -2.17 26.45 -24.82
CA ALA A 223 -2.69 27.74 -24.36
C ALA A 223 -1.60 28.65 -23.75
N ALA A 224 -0.58 28.05 -23.12
CA ALA A 224 0.54 28.76 -22.52
C ALA A 224 1.74 28.98 -23.47
N GLY A 225 1.66 28.55 -24.72
CA GLY A 225 2.76 28.64 -25.69
C GLY A 225 3.96 27.73 -25.36
N ILE A 226 3.70 26.58 -24.72
CA ILE A 226 4.67 25.53 -24.40
C ILE A 226 4.52 24.39 -25.41
N THR A 227 5.61 24.04 -26.09
CA THR A 227 5.63 22.90 -27.02
C THR A 227 5.78 21.59 -26.26
N VAL A 228 4.87 20.63 -26.47
CA VAL A 228 5.01 19.27 -25.95
C VAL A 228 5.80 18.43 -26.96
N GLY A 229 6.98 17.93 -26.56
CA GLY A 229 7.91 17.22 -27.44
C GLY A 229 8.98 16.46 -26.64
N SER A 230 10.25 16.51 -27.06
CA SER A 230 11.37 15.84 -26.39
C SER A 230 12.29 16.78 -25.60
N GLY A 231 11.94 18.07 -25.49
CA GLY A 231 12.74 19.12 -24.87
C GLY A 231 12.21 19.58 -23.52
N GLY A 232 13.07 20.16 -22.67
CA GLY A 232 12.68 20.72 -21.38
C GLY A 232 12.50 19.69 -20.25
N PRO A 233 11.83 20.05 -19.13
CA PRO A 233 11.55 19.15 -18.03
C PRO A 233 10.55 18.07 -18.46
N LEU A 234 10.61 16.93 -17.80
CA LEU A 234 9.67 15.84 -18.01
C LEU A 234 8.42 16.07 -17.14
N VAL A 235 7.23 16.06 -17.74
CA VAL A 235 5.95 15.99 -17.03
C VAL A 235 5.45 14.55 -17.07
N VAL A 236 5.20 13.94 -15.90
CA VAL A 236 4.79 12.53 -15.78
C VAL A 236 3.35 12.46 -15.28
N VAL A 237 2.44 11.96 -16.11
CA VAL A 237 1.02 11.75 -15.80
C VAL A 237 0.58 10.31 -16.04
N ALA A 238 1.52 9.37 -15.94
CA ALA A 238 1.28 7.94 -16.09
C ALA A 238 0.90 7.27 -14.75
N GLY A 239 0.51 5.99 -14.78
CA GLY A 239 0.48 5.10 -13.63
C GLY A 239 1.89 4.68 -13.18
N TRP A 240 1.99 4.05 -12.00
CA TRP A 240 3.28 3.83 -11.31
C TRP A 240 4.32 3.10 -12.16
N ALA A 241 3.93 1.99 -12.80
CA ALA A 241 4.90 1.19 -13.56
C ALA A 241 5.46 1.93 -14.79
N ALA A 242 4.65 2.78 -15.44
CA ALA A 242 5.09 3.58 -16.57
C ALA A 242 5.86 4.84 -16.12
N ALA A 243 5.46 5.44 -14.99
CA ALA A 243 6.19 6.54 -14.36
C ALA A 243 7.61 6.12 -13.97
N ASP A 244 7.75 4.97 -13.30
CA ASP A 244 9.05 4.38 -12.92
C ASP A 244 10.00 4.28 -14.13
N ARG A 245 9.56 3.60 -15.20
CA ARG A 245 10.35 3.49 -16.43
C ARG A 245 10.73 4.83 -17.04
N ALA A 246 9.81 5.80 -17.06
CA ALA A 246 10.07 7.13 -17.60
C ALA A 246 11.10 7.90 -16.76
N LEU A 247 11.02 7.79 -15.43
CA LEU A 247 11.95 8.43 -14.50
C LEU A 247 13.33 7.79 -14.55
N THR A 248 13.43 6.46 -14.60
CA THR A 248 14.70 5.75 -14.79
C THR A 248 15.35 6.14 -16.12
N ALA A 249 14.58 6.14 -17.21
CA ALA A 249 15.09 6.55 -18.53
C ALA A 249 15.57 8.00 -18.54
N ARG A 250 14.86 8.90 -17.84
CA ARG A 250 15.23 10.31 -17.70
C ARG A 250 16.50 10.50 -16.87
N ALA A 251 16.66 9.74 -15.78
CA ALA A 251 17.85 9.79 -14.94
C ALA A 251 19.09 9.23 -15.64
N GLY A 252 18.92 8.25 -16.54
CA GLY A 252 20.00 7.66 -17.33
C GLY A 252 20.50 8.53 -18.49
N ASP A 253 19.86 9.66 -18.80
CA ASP A 253 20.26 10.59 -19.86
C ASP A 253 20.83 11.88 -19.23
N PRO A 254 22.16 12.07 -19.17
CA PRO A 254 22.75 13.23 -18.47
C PRO A 254 22.32 14.59 -19.03
N THR A 255 22.07 14.67 -20.35
CA THR A 255 21.70 15.92 -21.01
C THR A 255 20.28 16.34 -20.63
N ARG A 256 19.42 15.36 -20.49
CA ARG A 256 18.00 15.53 -20.21
C ARG A 256 17.73 15.57 -18.71
N GLY A 257 18.34 14.67 -17.93
CA GLY A 257 18.14 14.54 -16.49
C GLY A 257 18.30 15.83 -15.71
N ALA A 258 19.20 16.72 -16.14
CA ALA A 258 19.44 18.03 -15.53
C ALA A 258 18.19 18.93 -15.45
N ALA A 259 17.23 18.80 -16.38
CA ALA A 259 16.01 19.62 -16.33
C ALA A 259 14.94 19.06 -15.37
N GLY A 260 15.17 17.90 -14.75
CA GLY A 260 14.28 17.30 -13.75
C GLY A 260 12.95 16.81 -14.30
N ALA A 261 12.04 16.50 -13.37
CA ALA A 261 10.69 16.02 -13.62
C ALA A 261 9.64 16.68 -12.72
N TYR A 262 8.44 16.89 -13.28
CA TYR A 262 7.22 17.30 -12.60
C TYR A 262 6.26 16.11 -12.67
N LEU A 263 5.86 15.60 -11.51
CA LEU A 263 5.02 14.42 -11.41
C LEU A 263 3.56 14.83 -11.19
N ALA A 264 2.64 13.96 -11.55
CA ALA A 264 1.25 14.07 -11.14
C ALA A 264 1.08 13.83 -9.62
N PRO A 265 0.00 14.35 -8.99
CA PRO A 265 -0.20 14.23 -7.54
C PRO A 265 -0.17 12.80 -7.01
N TRP A 266 -0.74 11.86 -7.76
CA TRP A 266 -0.83 10.43 -7.38
C TRP A 266 0.52 9.68 -7.45
N LEU A 267 1.58 10.32 -7.93
CA LEU A 267 2.92 9.74 -8.03
C LEU A 267 3.80 10.00 -6.81
N LEU A 268 3.26 10.63 -5.75
CA LEU A 268 3.93 10.62 -4.46
C LEU A 268 3.87 9.22 -3.84
N HIS A 269 4.91 8.45 -4.08
CA HIS A 269 5.15 7.13 -3.50
C HIS A 269 6.66 6.86 -3.49
N ALA A 270 7.21 6.38 -2.39
CA ALA A 270 8.66 6.34 -2.18
C ALA A 270 9.46 5.61 -3.28
N PRO A 271 9.08 4.41 -3.77
CA PRO A 271 9.74 3.75 -4.91
C PRO A 271 9.86 4.61 -6.16
N LEU A 272 8.91 5.50 -6.43
CA LEU A 272 8.97 6.40 -7.60
C LEU A 272 9.96 7.57 -7.40
N GLN A 273 10.35 7.84 -6.16
CA GLN A 273 11.27 8.94 -5.82
C GLN A 273 12.74 8.48 -5.77
N GLU A 274 13.04 7.25 -6.21
CA GLU A 274 14.40 6.69 -6.22
C GLU A 274 15.26 7.18 -7.39
N ALA A 275 14.63 7.68 -8.47
CA ALA A 275 15.37 8.19 -9.62
C ALA A 275 16.25 9.40 -9.24
N ALA A 276 17.52 9.36 -9.63
CA ALA A 276 18.55 10.35 -9.31
C ALA A 276 18.43 11.65 -10.13
N ILE A 277 17.24 12.26 -10.13
CA ILE A 277 16.93 13.54 -10.78
C ILE A 277 16.09 14.40 -9.84
N ALA A 278 16.04 15.71 -10.08
CA ALA A 278 15.13 16.59 -9.34
C ALA A 278 13.67 16.22 -9.68
N GLN A 279 12.85 16.00 -8.65
CA GLN A 279 11.44 15.64 -8.80
C GLN A 279 10.55 16.60 -8.00
N LEU A 280 9.52 17.12 -8.65
CA LEU A 280 8.52 18.03 -8.07
C LEU A 280 7.13 17.40 -8.16
N VAL A 281 6.39 17.37 -7.06
CA VAL A 281 5.00 16.86 -7.01
C VAL A 281 4.08 17.98 -6.52
N PRO A 282 2.96 18.27 -7.21
CA PRO A 282 1.91 19.12 -6.70
C PRO A 282 1.03 18.36 -5.69
N LEU A 283 0.91 18.85 -4.46
CA LEU A 283 0.10 18.25 -3.39
C LEU A 283 -0.80 19.28 -2.73
N GLY A 284 -2.04 18.91 -2.44
CA GLY A 284 -2.99 19.71 -1.64
C GLY A 284 -2.84 19.53 -0.13
N TYR A 285 -1.72 18.97 0.32
CA TYR A 285 -1.40 18.74 1.73
C TYR A 285 0.12 18.68 1.91
N SER A 286 0.61 18.95 3.12
CA SER A 286 2.00 18.64 3.48
C SER A 286 2.06 17.24 4.10
N PRO A 287 2.92 16.32 3.64
CA PRO A 287 3.10 15.00 4.25
C PRO A 287 3.49 15.01 5.74
N ARG A 288 3.88 16.17 6.27
CA ARG A 288 4.22 16.40 7.69
C ARG A 288 3.06 16.93 8.53
N ASP A 289 1.92 17.25 7.90
CA ASP A 289 0.75 17.75 8.62
C ASP A 289 0.11 16.63 9.47
N PRO A 290 -0.68 16.99 10.50
CA PRO A 290 -1.29 16.01 11.40
C PRO A 290 -2.14 14.94 10.70
N LEU A 291 -2.92 15.28 9.67
CA LEU A 291 -3.80 14.33 8.97
C LEU A 291 -3.02 13.29 8.14
N PRO A 292 -2.06 13.68 7.27
CA PRO A 292 -1.14 12.75 6.61
C PRO A 292 -0.37 11.84 7.58
N MET A 293 0.03 12.34 8.75
CA MET A 293 0.71 11.55 9.77
C MET A 293 -0.23 10.55 10.47
N GLN A 294 -1.50 10.91 10.68
CA GLN A 294 -2.53 9.96 11.15
C GLN A 294 -2.76 8.82 10.16
N TYR A 295 -2.82 9.14 8.86
CA TYR A 295 -2.89 8.10 7.83
C TYR A 295 -1.69 7.18 7.87
N LEU A 296 -0.46 7.75 7.93
CA LEU A 296 0.76 6.95 8.00
C LEU A 296 0.74 6.02 9.22
N ALA A 297 0.38 6.52 10.41
CA ALA A 297 0.26 5.70 11.61
C ALA A 297 -0.77 4.57 11.46
N ALA A 298 -1.94 4.85 10.87
CA ALA A 298 -2.97 3.85 10.61
C ALA A 298 -2.51 2.80 9.59
N LEU A 299 -1.78 3.20 8.56
CA LEU A 299 -1.17 2.30 7.58
C LEU A 299 -0.15 1.37 8.27
N GLN A 300 0.79 1.93 9.03
CA GLN A 300 1.82 1.14 9.73
C GLN A 300 1.22 0.15 10.73
N GLY A 301 0.13 0.54 11.42
CA GLY A 301 -0.58 -0.37 12.31
C GLY A 301 -1.22 -1.58 11.61
N ARG A 302 -1.52 -1.47 10.32
CA ARG A 302 -2.19 -2.53 9.54
C ARG A 302 -1.24 -3.33 8.65
N PHE A 303 -0.26 -2.65 8.08
CA PHE A 303 0.70 -3.19 7.13
C PHE A 303 2.06 -2.53 7.39
N PRO A 304 2.81 -3.01 8.40
CA PRO A 304 4.12 -2.48 8.75
C PRO A 304 5.06 -2.39 7.55
N ASP A 305 5.92 -1.38 7.56
CA ASP A 305 6.96 -1.10 6.57
C ASP A 305 6.47 -0.72 5.16
N GLU A 306 5.15 -0.72 4.92
CA GLU A 306 4.61 -0.21 3.66
C GLU A 306 4.78 1.31 3.60
N PRO A 307 5.42 1.86 2.55
CA PRO A 307 5.52 3.30 2.39
C PRO A 307 4.14 3.91 2.12
N ALA A 308 3.90 5.10 2.67
CA ALA A 308 2.71 5.87 2.36
C ALA A 308 2.68 6.26 0.87
N SER A 309 1.49 6.40 0.32
CA SER A 309 1.28 6.90 -1.04
C SER A 309 0.17 7.95 -1.07
N ALA A 310 0.21 8.84 -2.07
CA ALA A 310 -0.88 9.78 -2.31
C ALA A 310 -2.21 9.06 -2.59
N SER A 311 -2.22 8.01 -3.41
CA SER A 311 -3.43 7.25 -3.72
C SER A 311 -4.01 6.53 -2.49
N GLY A 312 -3.16 6.03 -1.59
CA GLY A 312 -3.55 5.48 -0.30
C GLY A 312 -4.14 6.53 0.64
N TYR A 313 -3.50 7.70 0.74
CA TYR A 313 -3.99 8.80 1.57
C TYR A 313 -5.32 9.36 1.06
N ALA A 314 -5.46 9.59 -0.24
CA ALA A 314 -6.72 10.05 -0.84
C ALA A 314 -7.87 9.08 -0.53
N ALA A 315 -7.62 7.77 -0.66
CA ALA A 315 -8.61 6.75 -0.37
C ALA A 315 -8.95 6.66 1.14
N TRP A 316 -7.97 6.85 2.02
CA TRP A 316 -8.17 6.94 3.46
C TRP A 316 -9.02 8.16 3.85
N ARG A 317 -8.74 9.34 3.26
CA ARG A 317 -9.51 10.57 3.47
C ARG A 317 -10.97 10.39 3.04
N GLN A 318 -11.17 9.85 1.83
CA GLN A 318 -12.51 9.59 1.29
C GLN A 318 -13.29 8.63 2.20
N ALA A 319 -12.66 7.54 2.65
CA ALA A 319 -13.28 6.58 3.57
C ALA A 319 -13.67 7.20 4.93
N ARG A 320 -12.95 8.23 5.37
CA ARG A 320 -13.27 8.99 6.59
C ARG A 320 -14.24 10.16 6.37
N GLY A 321 -14.74 10.36 5.14
CA GLY A 321 -15.62 11.48 4.80
C GLY A 321 -14.96 12.85 4.96
N LEU A 322 -13.63 12.92 4.84
CA LEU A 322 -12.91 14.19 4.89
C LEU A 322 -13.15 14.99 3.61
N GLY A 323 -13.22 16.32 3.75
CA GLY A 323 -13.45 17.24 2.65
C GLY A 323 -12.34 17.24 1.59
N PRO A 324 -12.43 18.12 0.56
CA PRO A 324 -11.38 18.26 -0.43
C PRO A 324 -10.02 18.60 0.22
N GLU A 325 -8.94 18.34 -0.50
CA GLU A 325 -7.61 18.82 -0.09
C GLU A 325 -7.52 20.34 -0.22
N ASP A 326 -6.52 20.93 0.43
CA ASP A 326 -6.20 22.33 0.23
C ASP A 326 -5.69 22.55 -1.21
N GLN A 327 -5.55 23.81 -1.58
CA GLN A 327 -5.02 24.16 -2.89
C GLN A 327 -3.56 23.66 -3.05
N PRO A 328 -3.20 23.14 -4.23
CA PRO A 328 -1.94 22.43 -4.41
C PRO A 328 -0.73 23.36 -4.33
N ARG A 329 0.36 22.88 -3.76
CA ARG A 329 1.70 23.49 -3.78
C ARG A 329 2.69 22.51 -4.41
N LEU A 330 3.76 22.99 -5.05
CA LEU A 330 4.84 22.11 -5.47
C LEU A 330 5.71 21.75 -4.27
N TYR A 331 5.98 20.47 -4.12
CA TYR A 331 6.92 19.91 -3.17
C TYR A 331 8.08 19.27 -3.91
N ALA A 332 9.30 19.56 -3.46
CA ALA A 332 10.48 18.82 -3.88
C ALA A 332 10.65 17.58 -3.02
N ALA A 333 10.81 16.44 -3.68
CA ALA A 333 11.22 15.19 -3.05
C ALA A 333 12.71 14.97 -3.30
N ALA A 334 13.48 14.77 -2.24
CA ALA A 334 14.91 14.51 -2.33
C ALA A 334 15.30 13.36 -1.40
N ARG A 335 16.03 12.38 -1.92
CA ARG A 335 16.71 11.38 -1.09
C ARG A 335 17.99 11.98 -0.51
N LEU A 336 18.28 11.59 0.71
CA LEU A 336 19.49 11.92 1.43
C LEU A 336 20.33 10.65 1.48
N THR A 337 21.46 10.65 0.78
CA THR A 337 22.45 9.57 0.86
C THR A 337 23.63 10.07 1.69
N VAL A 338 24.01 9.30 2.71
CA VAL A 338 25.23 9.56 3.49
C VAL A 338 26.33 8.66 2.96
N PRO A 339 27.42 9.21 2.38
CA PRO A 339 28.53 8.39 1.90
C PRO A 339 29.11 7.48 2.99
N GLY A 340 29.32 6.21 2.67
CA GLY A 340 29.95 5.24 3.58
C GLY A 340 29.03 4.63 4.64
N VAL A 341 27.74 4.99 4.66
CA VAL A 341 26.74 4.33 5.51
C VAL A 341 25.91 3.40 4.62
N PRO A 342 25.94 2.07 4.84
CA PRO A 342 25.01 1.15 4.18
C PRO A 342 23.56 1.59 4.48
N ASP A 343 22.67 1.56 3.49
CA ASP A 343 21.25 1.93 3.62
C ASP A 343 20.45 0.98 4.55
N ASP A 344 21.12 0.07 5.26
CA ASP A 344 20.56 -1.18 5.78
C ASP A 344 19.94 -1.07 7.20
N HIS A 345 19.84 0.13 7.79
CA HIS A 345 19.54 0.27 9.23
C HIS A 345 18.35 1.15 9.63
N VAL A 346 17.48 1.55 8.69
CA VAL A 346 16.17 2.12 9.06
C VAL A 346 15.06 1.31 8.40
N HIS A 347 14.57 0.31 9.13
CA HIS A 347 13.25 -0.25 8.87
C HIS A 347 12.20 0.78 9.31
N GLY A 348 11.40 1.28 8.38
CA GLY A 348 10.34 2.21 8.72
C GLY A 348 9.54 2.67 7.51
N GLY A 349 8.25 2.32 7.48
CA GLY A 349 7.31 2.89 6.54
C GLY A 349 7.16 4.41 6.76
N GLY A 350 7.11 5.16 5.67
CA GLY A 350 7.05 6.61 5.68
C GLY A 350 6.63 7.16 4.33
N TRP A 351 6.48 8.49 4.23
CA TRP A 351 6.17 9.15 2.95
C TRP A 351 7.34 9.12 1.96
N LEU A 352 8.57 9.23 2.49
CA LEU A 352 9.80 9.07 1.73
C LEU A 352 10.91 8.62 2.70
N PRO A 353 11.07 7.30 2.91
CA PRO A 353 12.18 6.78 3.69
C PRO A 353 13.53 7.26 3.12
N HIS A 354 14.42 7.72 3.99
CA HIS A 354 15.73 8.29 3.64
C HIS A 354 15.65 9.58 2.81
N GLY A 355 14.58 10.35 2.92
CA GLY A 355 14.45 11.60 2.18
C GLY A 355 13.65 12.68 2.89
N THR A 356 13.51 13.81 2.19
CA THR A 356 12.68 14.94 2.61
C THR A 356 11.71 15.31 1.51
N ILE A 357 10.53 15.75 1.94
CA ILE A 357 9.52 16.37 1.08
C ILE A 357 9.33 17.78 1.61
N THR A 358 9.65 18.78 0.80
CA THR A 358 9.68 20.19 1.22
C THR A 358 8.90 21.06 0.24
N PRO A 359 8.01 21.95 0.71
CA PRO A 359 7.32 22.87 -0.19
C PRO A 359 8.33 23.84 -0.84
N VAL A 360 8.23 24.03 -2.15
CA VAL A 360 9.10 24.94 -2.91
C VAL A 360 8.35 26.09 -3.56
N THR A 361 7.03 26.10 -3.47
CA THR A 361 6.19 27.21 -3.95
C THR A 361 5.19 27.66 -2.88
N ALA A 362 4.67 28.87 -3.08
CA ALA A 362 3.36 29.22 -2.58
C ALA A 362 2.27 28.32 -3.20
N VAL A 363 1.02 28.55 -2.82
CA VAL A 363 -0.11 27.86 -3.46
C VAL A 363 -0.08 28.10 -4.96
N LEU A 364 -0.38 27.06 -5.74
CA LEU A 364 -0.60 27.14 -7.18
C LEU A 364 -1.97 27.81 -7.46
N ASP A 365 -2.23 28.97 -6.86
CA ASP A 365 -3.43 29.77 -7.08
C ASP A 365 -3.42 30.32 -8.50
N GLY A 366 -4.57 30.43 -9.16
CA GLY A 366 -4.78 31.11 -10.46
C GLY A 366 -4.17 32.52 -10.58
N THR A 367 -3.77 33.13 -9.47
CA THR A 367 -3.34 34.52 -9.35
C THR A 367 -1.83 34.67 -9.51
N PRO A 368 -1.33 35.61 -10.32
CA PRO A 368 0.11 35.86 -10.46
C PRO A 368 0.73 36.35 -9.13
N PRO A 369 2.02 36.06 -8.86
CA PRO A 369 2.70 36.61 -7.69
C PRO A 369 2.74 38.14 -7.77
N ALA A 370 2.50 38.80 -6.63
CA ALA A 370 2.74 40.24 -6.50
C ALA A 370 4.21 40.51 -6.83
N ARG A 371 4.44 41.44 -7.76
CA ARG A 371 5.77 41.84 -8.24
C ARG A 371 6.59 42.49 -7.13
#